data_AF-A0A7C7K2P3-F1
#
_entry.id   AF-A0A7C7K2P3-F1
#
_cell.length_a   1.000
_cell.length_b   1.000
_cell.length_c   1.000
_cell.angle_alpha   90.00
_cell.angle_beta   90.00
_cell.angle_gamma   90.00
#
_symmetry.space_group_name_H-M   'P 1'
#
loop_
_entity.id
_entity.type
_entity.pdbx_description
1 polymer ?
#
loop_
_entity_poly.entity_id
_entity_poly.type
_entity_poly.pdbx_seq_one_letter_code
_entity_poly.pdbx_strand_id
1 'polypeptide(L)'
;MNTNNRMTLRLMRVDPVKYATIAAIATALIMLVIFVPFMLLFSAVGASQDLGAGAAIFGGGLFVIILAPIFYGIVVFIVTLITTAIINFILKKTGGLDIDFEKAGLGIQEIGSNQHRLDQ
;
A
#
# COMPACT_ATOMS: atom_id res chain seq x y z
N MET A 1 23.27 -15.67 -24.66
CA MET A 1 21.83 -15.91 -24.89
C MET A 1 21.09 -14.99 -23.93
N ASN A 2 20.53 -13.86 -24.41
CA ASN A 2 19.92 -12.84 -23.55
C ASN A 2 18.39 -12.92 -23.73
N THR A 3 17.72 -13.77 -22.95
CA THR A 3 16.26 -13.92 -22.97
C THR A 3 15.63 -12.82 -22.13
N ASN A 4 15.71 -11.57 -22.59
CA ASN A 4 14.99 -10.46 -21.96
C ASN A 4 13.51 -10.55 -22.33
N ASN A 5 12.78 -11.41 -21.62
CA ASN A 5 11.34 -11.60 -21.73
C ASN A 5 10.58 -10.45 -21.02
N ARG A 6 10.90 -9.21 -21.38
CA ARG A 6 10.27 -8.01 -20.83
C ARG A 6 9.15 -7.52 -21.74
N MET A 7 7.98 -7.29 -21.18
CA MET A 7 6.84 -6.66 -21.85
C MET A 7 6.71 -5.22 -21.35
N THR A 8 6.71 -4.25 -22.26
CA THR A 8 6.49 -2.84 -21.91
C THR A 8 4.99 -2.54 -22.00
N LEU A 9 4.35 -2.20 -20.88
CA LEU A 9 2.94 -1.76 -20.86
C LEU A 9 2.87 -0.31 -20.40
N ARG A 10 1.86 0.42 -20.87
CA ARG A 10 1.62 1.82 -20.48
C ARG A 10 0.58 1.94 -19.38
N LEU A 11 0.97 2.51 -18.25
CA LEU A 11 0.03 2.89 -17.20
C LEU A 11 -0.66 4.20 -17.58
N MET A 12 -1.94 4.10 -17.93
CA MET A 12 -2.77 5.27 -18.28
C MET A 12 -3.61 5.80 -17.12
N ARG A 13 -3.95 4.92 -16.17
CA ARG A 13 -4.82 5.24 -15.03
C ARG A 13 -4.59 4.27 -13.89
N VAL A 14 -4.62 4.81 -12.67
CA VAL A 14 -4.73 4.07 -11.42
C VAL A 14 -6.13 4.27 -10.85
N ASP A 15 -6.77 3.21 -10.33
CA ASP A 15 -8.06 3.34 -9.64
C ASP A 15 -7.87 4.13 -8.33
N PRO A 16 -8.43 5.35 -8.21
CA PRO A 16 -8.20 6.21 -7.04
C PRO A 16 -8.69 5.60 -5.75
N VAL A 17 -9.84 4.92 -5.77
CA VAL A 17 -10.45 4.38 -4.57
C VAL A 17 -9.67 3.16 -4.10
N LYS A 18 -9.33 2.24 -5.01
CA LYS A 18 -8.55 1.05 -4.65
C LYS A 18 -7.17 1.42 -4.11
N TYR A 19 -6.47 2.33 -4.78
CA TYR A 19 -5.13 2.73 -4.33
C TYR A 19 -5.18 3.48 -2.99
N ALA A 20 -6.15 4.39 -2.80
CA ALA A 20 -6.34 5.06 -1.52
C ALA A 20 -6.67 4.09 -0.39
N THR A 21 -7.53 3.09 -0.63
CA THR A 21 -7.84 2.04 0.37
C THR A 21 -6.61 1.24 0.75
N ILE A 22 -5.81 0.80 -0.24
CA ILE A 22 -4.57 0.06 0.01
C ILE A 22 -3.59 0.91 0.84
N ALA A 23 -3.38 2.18 0.46
CA ALA A 23 -2.47 3.08 1.16
C ALA A 23 -2.94 3.37 2.60
N ALA A 24 -4.23 3.59 2.80
CA ALA A 24 -4.83 3.84 4.10
C ALA A 24 -4.69 2.64 5.04
N ILE A 25 -5.02 1.44 4.55
CA ILE A 25 -4.89 0.19 5.32
C ILE A 25 -3.41 -0.09 5.63
N ALA A 26 -2.53 0.01 4.65
CA ALA A 26 -1.09 -0.19 4.85
C ALA A 26 -0.55 0.77 5.92
N THR A 27 -0.91 2.06 5.84
CA THR A 27 -0.46 3.05 6.82
C THR A 27 -1.03 2.81 8.20
N ALA A 28 -2.33 2.48 8.31
CA ALA A 28 -2.96 2.15 9.58
C ALA A 28 -2.33 0.91 10.23
N LEU A 29 -1.99 -0.12 9.44
CA LEU A 29 -1.29 -1.31 9.92
C LEU A 29 0.13 -1.00 10.38
N ILE A 30 0.88 -0.19 9.63
CA ILE A 30 2.22 0.27 10.03
C ILE A 30 2.14 1.05 11.34
N MET A 31 1.17 1.96 11.48
CA MET A 31 0.93 2.69 12.73
C MET A 31 0.57 1.73 13.88
N LEU A 32 -0.29 0.75 13.63
CA LEU A 32 -0.70 -0.20 14.66
C LEU A 32 0.47 -1.12 15.10
N VAL A 33 1.33 -1.54 14.19
CA VAL A 33 2.43 -2.47 14.50
C VAL A 33 3.66 -1.75 15.04
N ILE A 34 3.93 -0.51 14.60
CA ILE A 34 5.14 0.23 14.98
C ILE A 34 4.79 1.32 15.99
N PHE A 35 3.88 2.23 15.67
CA PHE A 35 3.60 3.39 16.52
C PHE A 35 2.97 2.99 17.86
N VAL A 36 1.99 2.07 17.88
CA VAL A 36 1.30 1.68 19.11
C VAL A 36 2.25 1.04 20.13
N PRO A 37 3.10 0.03 19.81
CA PRO A 37 4.02 -0.53 20.80
C PRO A 37 5.03 0.49 21.34
N PHE A 38 5.54 1.38 20.49
CA PHE A 38 6.44 2.45 20.95
C PHE A 38 5.72 3.41 21.89
N MET A 39 4.50 3.83 21.56
CA MET A 39 3.66 4.67 22.43
C MET A 39 3.39 4.01 23.78
N LEU A 40 3.04 2.72 23.78
CA LEU A 40 2.81 1.96 25.02
C LEU A 40 4.08 1.84 25.87
N LEU A 41 5.24 1.63 25.25
CA LEU A 41 6.54 1.60 25.93
C LEU A 41 6.87 2.97 26.55
N PHE A 42 6.73 4.06 25.78
CA PHE A 42 6.96 5.42 26.28
C PHE A 42 5.98 5.80 27.39
N SER A 43 4.72 5.37 27.28
CA SER A 43 3.72 5.55 28.33
C SER A 43 4.12 4.81 29.62
N ALA A 44 4.58 3.56 29.52
CA ALA A 44 5.03 2.77 30.65
C ALA A 44 6.28 3.36 31.34
N VAL A 45 7.28 3.81 30.57
CA VAL A 45 8.48 4.46 31.10
C VAL A 45 8.15 5.83 31.70
N GLY A 46 7.34 6.62 31.00
CA GLY A 46 6.91 7.94 31.45
C GLY A 46 6.03 7.92 32.70
N ALA A 47 5.32 6.83 32.97
CA ALA A 47 4.58 6.65 34.23
C ALA A 47 5.47 6.32 35.44
N SER A 48 6.68 5.80 35.20
CA SER A 48 7.63 5.43 36.26
C SER A 48 8.54 6.56 36.72
N GLN A 49 8.70 7.58 35.88
CA GLN A 49 9.36 8.82 36.24
C GLN A 49 8.25 9.82 36.53
N ASP A 50 8.35 10.62 37.57
CA ASP A 50 7.33 11.61 37.97
C ASP A 50 7.25 12.80 36.98
N LEU A 51 7.46 12.54 35.69
CA LEU A 51 7.14 13.41 34.56
C LEU A 51 5.63 13.57 34.56
N GLY A 52 5.11 14.56 35.30
CA GLY A 52 3.67 14.84 35.45
C GLY A 52 2.86 15.01 34.14
N ALA A 53 2.15 16.12 33.98
CA ALA A 53 1.18 16.30 32.89
C ALA A 53 1.71 16.00 31.45
N GLY A 54 3.03 16.04 31.23
CA GLY A 54 3.66 15.64 29.97
C GLY A 54 3.49 14.16 29.61
N ALA A 55 3.56 13.23 30.58
CA ALA A 55 3.33 11.80 30.33
C ALA A 55 1.86 11.49 30.00
N ALA A 56 0.92 12.29 30.52
CA ALA A 56 -0.51 12.18 30.19
C ALA A 56 -0.85 12.74 28.80
N ILE A 57 -0.09 13.74 28.32
CA ILE A 57 -0.26 14.34 26.99
C ILE A 57 0.38 13.47 25.90
N PHE A 58 1.60 12.96 26.13
CA PHE A 58 2.27 12.07 25.19
C PHE A 58 1.75 10.63 25.27
N GLY A 59 1.40 10.13 26.45
CA GLY A 59 0.74 8.84 26.63
C GLY A 59 -0.77 8.95 26.60
N GLY A 60 -1.32 9.85 25.77
CA GLY A 60 -2.76 10.10 25.64
C GLY A 60 -3.50 8.77 25.74
N GLY A 61 -4.33 8.64 26.78
CA GLY A 61 -4.74 7.33 27.31
C GLY A 61 -5.20 6.36 26.22
N LEU A 62 -5.17 5.05 26.51
CA LEU A 62 -5.35 3.93 25.56
C LEU A 62 -6.30 4.17 24.36
N PHE A 63 -7.38 4.92 24.58
CA PHE A 63 -8.27 5.48 23.56
C PHE A 63 -7.56 6.23 22.41
N VAL A 64 -6.69 7.21 22.68
CA VAL A 64 -5.96 7.99 21.66
C VAL A 64 -4.97 7.10 20.92
N ILE A 65 -4.28 6.20 21.62
CA ILE A 65 -3.33 5.26 21.02
C ILE A 65 -4.01 4.37 19.96
N ILE A 66 -5.25 3.96 20.19
CA ILE A 66 -6.01 3.13 19.24
C ILE A 66 -6.68 3.97 18.14
N LEU A 67 -7.20 5.15 18.47
CA LEU A 67 -7.88 6.01 17.49
C LEU A 67 -6.91 6.69 16.52
N ALA A 68 -5.69 7.02 16.96
CA ALA A 68 -4.71 7.72 16.13
C ALA A 68 -4.40 6.96 14.82
N PRO A 69 -4.10 5.64 14.82
CA PRO A 69 -3.94 4.87 13.58
C PRO A 69 -5.15 4.94 12.64
N ILE A 70 -6.36 4.88 13.18
CA ILE A 70 -7.61 4.90 12.39
C ILE A 70 -7.80 6.27 11.75
N PHE A 71 -7.69 7.34 12.55
CA PHE A 71 -7.80 8.70 12.08
C PHE A 71 -6.74 9.01 11.02
N TYR A 72 -5.49 8.60 11.27
CA TYR A 72 -4.40 8.79 10.34
C TYR A 72 -4.62 8.03 9.02
N GLY A 73 -5.18 6.81 9.09
CA GLY A 73 -5.59 6.06 7.91
C GLY A 73 -6.64 6.81 7.06
N ILE A 74 -7.63 7.46 7.69
CA ILE A 74 -8.65 8.27 7.00
C ILE A 74 -8.01 9.49 6.32
N VAL A 75 -7.10 10.19 7.00
CA VAL A 75 -6.39 11.33 6.42
C VAL A 75 -5.57 10.89 5.20
N VAL A 76 -4.83 9.79 5.34
CA VAL A 76 -4.04 9.20 4.24
C VAL A 76 -4.94 8.78 3.08
N PHE A 77 -6.11 8.19 3.35
CA PHE A 77 -7.09 7.85 2.32
C PHE A 77 -7.46 9.08 1.49
N ILE A 78 -7.89 10.17 2.13
CA ILE A 78 -8.35 11.39 1.47
C ILE A 78 -7.22 12.01 0.64
N VAL A 79 -6.04 12.16 1.24
CA VAL A 79 -4.86 12.71 0.56
C VAL A 79 -4.50 11.85 -0.65
N THR A 80 -4.42 10.53 -0.47
CA THR A 80 -4.06 9.60 -1.55
C THR A 80 -5.09 9.63 -2.68
N LEU A 81 -6.37 9.73 -2.37
CA LEU A 81 -7.44 9.84 -3.37
C LEU A 81 -7.24 11.09 -4.23
N ILE A 82 -7.00 12.25 -3.60
CA ILE A 82 -6.72 13.51 -4.30
C ILE A 82 -5.46 13.40 -5.14
N THR A 83 -4.36 12.90 -4.56
CA THR A 83 -3.09 12.71 -5.27
C THR A 83 -3.25 11.78 -6.48
N THR A 84 -4.00 10.69 -6.35
CA THR A 84 -4.23 9.75 -7.46
C THR A 84 -5.08 10.36 -8.56
N ALA A 85 -6.07 11.17 -8.20
CA ALA A 85 -6.85 11.93 -9.18
C ALA A 85 -5.97 12.91 -9.98
N ILE A 86 -5.05 13.61 -9.30
CA ILE A 86 -4.08 14.51 -9.94
C ILE A 86 -3.13 13.71 -10.86
N ILE A 87 -2.58 12.60 -10.39
CA ILE A 87 -1.69 11.75 -11.20
C ILE A 87 -2.41 11.24 -12.45
N ASN A 88 -3.65 10.77 -12.33
CA ASN A 88 -4.45 10.33 -13.47
C ASN A 88 -4.69 11.45 -14.48
N PHE A 89 -4.87 12.68 -14.02
CA PHE A 89 -4.98 13.84 -14.90
C PHE A 89 -3.67 14.12 -15.65
N ILE A 90 -2.53 14.04 -14.95
CA ILE A 90 -1.21 14.20 -15.55
C ILE A 90 -0.93 13.09 -16.58
N LEU A 91 -1.17 11.82 -16.23
CA LEU A 91 -0.95 10.66 -17.12
C LEU A 91 -1.73 10.79 -18.43
N LYS A 92 -2.97 11.31 -18.37
CA LYS A 92 -3.77 11.57 -19.58
C LYS A 92 -3.14 12.62 -20.49
N LYS A 93 -2.44 13.62 -19.94
CA LYS A 93 -1.77 14.67 -20.70
C LYS A 93 -0.38 14.26 -21.21
N THR A 94 0.33 13.41 -20.48
CA THR A 94 1.71 13.01 -20.82
C THR A 94 1.80 11.74 -21.68
N GLY A 95 0.66 11.09 -21.97
CA GLY A 95 0.64 9.86 -22.77
C GLY A 95 0.86 8.58 -21.97
N GLY A 96 0.72 8.64 -20.63
CA GLY A 96 0.92 7.53 -19.71
C GLY A 96 2.35 7.42 -19.18
N LEU A 97 2.62 6.33 -18.46
CA LEU A 97 3.95 5.95 -17.95
C LEU A 97 4.31 4.57 -18.52
N ASP A 98 5.47 4.44 -19.17
CA ASP A 98 5.97 3.14 -19.62
C ASP A 98 6.46 2.32 -18.41
N ILE A 99 5.95 1.10 -18.28
CA ILE A 99 6.29 0.15 -17.20
C ILE A 99 6.78 -1.15 -17.83
N ASP A 100 7.95 -1.60 -17.38
CA ASP A 100 8.50 -2.89 -17.75
C ASP A 100 7.95 -3.99 -16.84
N PHE A 101 7.36 -5.01 -17.45
CA PHE A 101 6.92 -6.22 -16.77
C PHE A 101 7.82 -7.38 -17.16
N GLU A 102 8.26 -8.16 -16.18
CA GLU A 102 8.88 -9.45 -16.42
C GLU A 102 7.78 -10.48 -16.68
N LYS A 103 7.88 -11.23 -17.77
CA LYS A 103 6.97 -12.35 -18.03
C LYS A 103 7.22 -13.42 -16.98
N ALA A 104 6.44 -13.41 -15.89
CA ALA A 104 6.38 -14.54 -14.97
C ALA A 104 6.00 -15.77 -15.80
N GLY A 105 6.92 -16.72 -15.90
CA GLY A 105 6.75 -17.94 -16.68
C GLY A 105 5.69 -18.85 -16.06
N LEU A 106 4.42 -18.48 -16.18
CA LEU A 106 3.33 -19.44 -16.08
C LEU A 106 3.39 -20.24 -17.37
N GLY A 107 3.95 -21.45 -17.26
CA GLY A 107 3.88 -22.45 -18.30
C GLY A 107 2.42 -22.77 -18.58
N ILE A 108 1.79 -21.98 -19.44
CA ILE A 108 0.60 -22.40 -20.15
C ILE A 108 1.11 -23.44 -21.14
N GLN A 109 1.25 -24.68 -20.66
CA GLN A 109 1.32 -25.84 -21.52
C GLN A 109 0.13 -25.74 -22.48
N GLU A 110 0.40 -25.89 -23.76
CA GLU A 110 -0.58 -26.05 -24.82
C GLU A 110 -1.55 -27.19 -24.46
N ILE A 111 -2.63 -26.88 -23.74
CA ILE A 111 -3.80 -27.74 -23.65
C ILE A 111 -4.53 -27.57 -24.98
N GLY A 112 -4.02 -28.18 -26.04
CA GLY A 112 -4.67 -28.10 -27.36
C GLY A 112 -3.93 -28.73 -28.53
N SER A 113 -2.61 -28.95 -28.47
CA SER A 113 -1.85 -29.42 -29.64
C SER A 113 -1.80 -30.94 -29.82
N ASN A 114 -2.21 -31.74 -28.81
CA ASN A 114 -2.09 -33.20 -28.86
C ASN A 114 -3.38 -33.97 -29.19
N GLN A 115 -4.51 -33.31 -29.41
CA GLN A 115 -5.76 -34.02 -29.74
C GLN A 115 -5.89 -34.36 -31.24
N HIS A 116 -4.99 -33.85 -32.09
CA HIS A 116 -5.01 -34.11 -33.55
C HIS A 116 -4.04 -35.23 -34.00
N ARG A 117 -3.54 -36.06 -33.07
CA ARG A 117 -2.61 -37.17 -33.37
C ARG A 117 -3.16 -38.56 -33.04
N LEU A 118 -4.45 -38.68 -32.72
CA LEU A 118 -5.09 -39.97 -32.46
C LEU A 118 -6.05 -40.43 -33.58
N ASP A 119 -6.21 -39.63 -34.64
CA ASP A 119 -7.06 -39.94 -35.80
C ASP A 119 -6.27 -40.17 -37.11
N GLN A 120 -4.99 -40.56 -37.02
CA GLN A 120 -4.19 -41.06 -38.14
C GLN A 120 -3.47 -42.34 -37.74
#